data_AF-A0A447JJW1-F1
#
_entry.id   AF-A0A447JJW1-F1
#
_cell.length_a   1.000
_cell.length_b   1.000
_cell.length_c   1.000
_cell.angle_alpha   90.00
_cell.angle_beta   90.00
_cell.angle_gamma   90.00
#
_symmetry.space_group_name_H-M   'P 1'
#
loop_
_entity.id
_entity.type
_entity.pdbx_description
1 polymer ?
#
loop_
_entity_poly.entity_id
_entity_poly.type
_entity_poly.pdbx_seq_one_letter_code
_entity_poly.pdbx_strand_id
1 'polypeptide(L)'
;MPEVSWFWPTPSRFDVANITTQGYHDEVTFPMIVRGTPPATLSGVLTLSTCSNVCLLTDYPFSVTPTVQNADFAHDYARAMGKVPLRSGLTDSLDVGYRPGELVVTATRAAGWSSPGLYLDTIDDVDFAKPRLRVEGDRLQATVPVTDSWGEKAPDLRNKSLTLVLADGAIAQESTQTIGAAPAQTPDNAALPFWQVVMMALIGGLILNLMPCVLPVLGMKLGSILLVEEKSRSHIRRQFLASVAGIIASFMALAAFMTLLRLSNHALAWGVQFQNVWFIGFMALVMLLFSASLFGLFEFRLPSSMTTKLATYGGNGMSGHFWQGAFATLLATPCSAPFLGTAVAVALTASLPTLWGCSLRLAWE
;
A
#
# COMPACT_ATOMS: atom_id res chain seq x y z
N MET A 1 -40.37 -5.91 -28.83
CA MET A 1 -40.25 -6.76 -27.62
C MET A 1 -40.75 -5.92 -26.46
N PRO A 2 -41.56 -6.46 -25.55
CA PRO A 2 -42.00 -5.69 -24.38
C PRO A 2 -40.78 -5.26 -23.56
N GLU A 3 -40.80 -4.04 -23.06
CA GLU A 3 -39.73 -3.51 -22.21
C GLU A 3 -39.93 -4.08 -20.81
N VAL A 4 -38.93 -4.78 -20.27
CA VAL A 4 -38.99 -5.38 -18.94
C VAL A 4 -38.07 -4.61 -18.01
N SER A 5 -38.64 -3.99 -16.97
CA SER A 5 -37.90 -3.43 -15.85
C SER A 5 -37.83 -4.46 -14.74
N TRP A 6 -36.63 -4.96 -14.44
CA TRP A 6 -36.36 -5.87 -13.33
C TRP A 6 -35.83 -5.05 -12.15
N PHE A 7 -36.48 -5.17 -11.00
CA PHE A 7 -36.05 -4.52 -9.76
C PHE A 7 -35.39 -5.53 -8.83
N TRP A 8 -34.16 -5.23 -8.42
CA TRP A 8 -33.38 -6.09 -7.54
C TRP A 8 -33.53 -5.63 -6.09
N PRO A 9 -34.02 -6.49 -5.17
CA PRO A 9 -34.02 -6.20 -3.75
C PRO A 9 -32.60 -5.95 -3.22
N THR A 10 -32.49 -5.32 -2.06
CA THR A 10 -31.20 -5.10 -1.41
C THR A 10 -30.49 -6.45 -1.17
N PRO A 11 -29.29 -6.67 -1.74
CA PRO A 11 -28.60 -7.94 -1.60
C PRO A 11 -27.94 -8.05 -0.22
N SER A 12 -27.45 -9.25 0.07
CA SER A 12 -26.66 -9.58 1.25
C SER A 12 -25.35 -10.24 0.82
N ARG A 13 -24.34 -10.14 1.69
CA ARG A 13 -23.00 -10.67 1.41
C ARG A 13 -22.80 -11.97 2.17
N PHE A 14 -22.24 -12.96 1.48
CA PHE A 14 -21.96 -14.28 2.03
C PHE A 14 -20.51 -14.66 1.77
N ASP A 15 -19.95 -15.41 2.69
CA ASP A 15 -18.64 -16.03 2.51
C ASP A 15 -18.86 -17.55 2.47
N VAL A 16 -18.73 -18.15 1.30
CA VAL A 16 -18.90 -19.60 1.09
C VAL A 16 -17.63 -20.14 0.47
N ALA A 17 -17.04 -21.16 1.09
CA ALA A 17 -15.77 -21.78 0.63
C ALA A 17 -14.63 -20.77 0.38
N ASN A 18 -14.47 -19.76 1.25
CA ASN A 18 -13.51 -18.65 1.13
C ASN A 18 -13.71 -17.72 -0.10
N ILE A 19 -14.86 -17.81 -0.78
CA ILE A 19 -15.26 -16.89 -1.84
C ILE A 19 -16.34 -15.97 -1.27
N THR A 20 -16.15 -14.66 -1.41
CA THR A 20 -17.15 -13.67 -1.02
C THR A 20 -18.11 -13.43 -2.19
N THR A 21 -19.41 -13.57 -1.97
CA THR A 21 -20.44 -13.40 -2.99
C THR A 21 -21.54 -12.47 -2.51
N GLN A 22 -22.31 -11.94 -3.46
CA GLN A 22 -23.43 -11.03 -3.22
C GLN A 22 -24.69 -11.69 -3.76
N GLY A 23 -25.74 -11.78 -2.96
CA GLY A 23 -26.97 -12.46 -3.39
C GLY A 23 -28.08 -12.44 -2.33
N TYR A 24 -28.88 -13.50 -2.31
CA TYR A 24 -30.04 -13.63 -1.44
C TYR A 24 -30.05 -15.00 -0.75
N HIS A 25 -30.58 -15.06 0.47
CA HIS A 25 -30.76 -16.30 1.23
C HIS A 25 -32.24 -16.48 1.61
N ASP A 26 -32.61 -17.72 1.93
CA ASP A 26 -33.96 -18.20 2.31
C ASP A 26 -35.06 -17.96 1.27
N GLU A 27 -35.42 -16.71 1.03
CA GLU A 27 -36.49 -16.31 0.12
C GLU A 27 -36.22 -14.92 -0.47
N VAL A 28 -36.43 -14.77 -1.78
CA VAL A 28 -36.35 -13.48 -2.48
C VAL A 28 -37.51 -13.33 -3.46
N THR A 29 -38.10 -12.14 -3.49
CA THR A 29 -39.17 -11.77 -4.43
C THR A 29 -38.65 -10.68 -5.35
N PHE A 30 -38.63 -10.93 -6.66
CA PHE A 30 -38.19 -9.96 -7.66
C PHE A 30 -39.40 -9.28 -8.31
N PRO A 31 -39.66 -7.99 -8.01
CA PRO A 31 -40.68 -7.25 -8.74
C PRO A 31 -40.20 -6.99 -10.17
N MET A 32 -41.09 -7.26 -11.14
CA MET A 32 -40.84 -6.98 -12.55
C MET A 32 -42.01 -6.20 -13.13
N ILE A 33 -41.71 -5.21 -13.97
CA ILE A 33 -42.71 -4.45 -14.73
C ILE A 33 -42.47 -4.73 -16.21
N VAL A 34 -43.48 -5.29 -16.87
CA VAL A 34 -43.47 -5.53 -18.32
C VAL A 34 -44.34 -4.46 -18.97
N ARG A 35 -43.73 -3.54 -19.74
CA ARG A 35 -44.44 -2.49 -20.48
C ARG A 35 -44.64 -2.90 -21.94
N GLY A 36 -45.84 -2.64 -22.45
CA GLY A 36 -46.22 -2.90 -23.84
C GLY A 36 -47.59 -3.57 -23.94
N THR A 37 -47.94 -4.03 -25.14
CA THR A 37 -49.14 -4.88 -25.36
C THR A 37 -48.83 -6.30 -24.86
N PRO A 38 -49.44 -6.75 -23.75
CA PRO A 38 -49.16 -8.08 -23.23
C PRO A 38 -49.70 -9.14 -24.20
N PRO A 39 -48.94 -10.21 -24.50
CA PRO A 39 -49.48 -11.36 -25.20
C PRO A 39 -50.56 -12.05 -24.35
N ALA A 40 -51.41 -12.87 -24.96
CA ALA A 40 -52.44 -13.62 -24.24
C ALA A 40 -51.86 -14.52 -23.14
N THR A 41 -50.64 -15.03 -23.35
CA THR A 41 -49.86 -15.78 -22.37
C THR A 41 -48.40 -15.33 -22.47
N LEU A 42 -47.81 -14.98 -21.34
CA LEU A 42 -46.40 -14.64 -21.20
C LEU A 42 -45.63 -15.89 -20.79
N SER A 43 -44.83 -16.45 -21.69
CA SER A 43 -43.99 -17.60 -21.40
C SER A 43 -42.52 -17.27 -21.59
N GLY A 44 -41.66 -17.97 -20.84
CA GLY A 44 -40.22 -17.79 -20.88
C GLY A 44 -39.49 -18.84 -20.06
N VAL A 45 -38.17 -18.76 -20.06
CA VAL A 45 -37.29 -19.58 -19.22
C VAL A 45 -36.51 -18.63 -18.32
N LEU A 46 -36.63 -18.83 -17.02
CA LEU A 46 -35.87 -18.10 -16.02
C LEU A 46 -34.67 -18.95 -15.60
N THR A 47 -33.47 -18.57 -16.02
CA THR A 47 -32.23 -19.21 -15.58
C THR A 47 -31.75 -18.57 -14.28
N LEU A 48 -31.72 -19.31 -13.18
CA LEU A 48 -31.22 -18.85 -11.89
C LEU A 48 -29.93 -19.58 -11.52
N SER A 49 -28.95 -18.84 -11.03
CA SER A 49 -27.79 -19.38 -10.36
C SER A 49 -28.11 -19.61 -8.88
N THR A 50 -28.00 -20.86 -8.43
CA THR A 50 -28.08 -21.21 -7.01
C THR A 50 -26.73 -21.72 -6.56
N CYS A 51 -26.19 -21.13 -5.50
CA CYS A 51 -24.84 -21.41 -5.03
C CYS A 51 -24.86 -21.93 -3.59
N SER A 52 -24.17 -23.05 -3.38
CA SER A 52 -23.70 -23.48 -2.06
C SER A 52 -22.16 -23.52 -2.11
N ASN A 53 -21.55 -24.69 -1.91
CA ASN A 53 -20.14 -24.90 -2.24
C ASN A 53 -19.89 -25.03 -3.76
N VAL A 54 -20.98 -25.20 -4.53
CA VAL A 54 -20.99 -25.27 -5.99
C VAL A 54 -22.14 -24.40 -6.49
N CYS A 55 -21.94 -23.70 -7.60
CA CYS A 55 -22.98 -22.93 -8.28
C CYS A 55 -23.58 -23.74 -9.43
N LEU A 56 -24.90 -23.87 -9.43
CA LEU A 56 -25.67 -24.55 -10.47
C LEU A 56 -26.59 -23.54 -11.17
N LEU A 57 -26.53 -23.50 -12.49
CA LEU A 57 -27.52 -22.79 -13.30
C LEU A 57 -28.71 -23.72 -13.53
N THR A 58 -29.89 -23.27 -13.13
CA THR A 58 -31.13 -24.04 -13.26
C THR A 58 -32.15 -23.24 -14.04
N ASP A 59 -32.73 -23.86 -15.07
CA ASP A 59 -33.74 -23.28 -15.92
C ASP A 59 -35.14 -23.58 -15.40
N TYR A 60 -35.90 -22.52 -15.13
CA TYR A 60 -37.29 -22.58 -14.68
C TYR A 60 -38.21 -22.08 -15.78
N PRO A 61 -38.81 -22.96 -16.59
CA PRO A 61 -39.81 -22.56 -17.57
C PRO A 61 -41.05 -22.03 -16.84
N PHE A 62 -41.55 -20.87 -17.25
CA PHE A 62 -42.75 -20.27 -16.70
C PHE A 62 -43.74 -19.90 -17.81
N SER A 63 -45.02 -19.87 -17.44
CA SER A 63 -46.12 -19.45 -18.32
C SER A 63 -47.19 -18.78 -17.48
N VAL A 64 -47.45 -17.49 -17.74
CA VAL A 64 -48.36 -16.64 -16.97
C VAL A 64 -49.41 -16.06 -17.90
N THR A 65 -50.68 -16.27 -17.55
CA THR A 65 -51.82 -15.68 -18.27
C THR A 65 -52.31 -14.47 -17.48
N PRO A 66 -52.25 -13.23 -18.02
CA PRO A 66 -52.55 -12.00 -17.27
C PRO A 66 -53.98 -11.87 -16.73
N THR A 67 -54.91 -12.73 -17.16
CA THR A 67 -56.32 -12.71 -16.75
C THR A 67 -56.58 -13.33 -15.37
N VAL A 68 -55.60 -14.03 -14.77
CA VAL A 68 -55.74 -14.58 -13.42
C VAL A 68 -55.44 -13.49 -12.40
N GLN A 69 -56.49 -12.89 -11.82
CA GLN A 69 -56.34 -11.91 -10.74
C GLN A 69 -56.11 -12.63 -9.41
N ASN A 70 -54.92 -12.47 -8.83
CA ASN A 70 -54.66 -12.81 -7.43
C ASN A 70 -54.97 -11.57 -6.57
N ALA A 71 -55.84 -11.73 -5.57
CA ALA A 71 -56.27 -10.64 -4.69
C ALA A 71 -55.12 -10.03 -3.87
N ASP A 72 -54.11 -10.85 -3.53
CA ASP A 72 -52.98 -10.43 -2.69
C ASP A 72 -51.81 -9.85 -3.50
N PHE A 73 -51.84 -9.96 -4.83
CA PHE A 73 -50.72 -9.58 -5.70
C PHE A 73 -50.29 -8.12 -5.51
N ALA A 74 -51.24 -7.19 -5.38
CA ALA A 74 -50.92 -5.78 -5.19
C ALA A 74 -50.18 -5.53 -3.87
N HIS A 75 -50.56 -6.23 -2.80
CA HIS A 75 -49.93 -6.15 -1.49
C HIS A 75 -48.54 -6.79 -1.50
N ASP A 76 -48.41 -7.98 -2.08
CA ASP A 76 -47.13 -8.68 -2.19
C ASP A 76 -46.13 -7.92 -3.06
N TYR A 77 -46.61 -7.34 -4.16
CA TYR A 77 -45.81 -6.48 -5.04
C TYR A 77 -45.32 -5.22 -4.31
N ALA A 78 -46.19 -4.54 -3.57
CA ALA A 78 -45.80 -3.37 -2.78
C ALA A 78 -44.77 -3.72 -1.69
N ARG A 79 -44.93 -4.87 -1.02
CA ARG A 79 -43.96 -5.38 -0.04
C ARG A 79 -42.61 -5.69 -0.69
N ALA A 80 -42.61 -6.31 -1.87
CA ALA A 80 -41.39 -6.60 -2.62
C ALA A 80 -40.69 -5.31 -3.07
N MET A 81 -41.43 -4.34 -3.61
CA MET A 81 -40.90 -3.03 -3.99
C MET A 81 -40.30 -2.25 -2.82
N GLY A 82 -40.85 -2.43 -1.60
CA GLY A 82 -40.28 -1.82 -0.38
C GLY A 82 -38.90 -2.33 0.02
N LYS A 83 -38.43 -3.46 -0.55
CA LYS A 83 -37.08 -4.01 -0.33
C LYS A 83 -36.06 -3.56 -1.39
N VAL A 84 -36.52 -2.89 -2.45
CA VAL A 84 -35.67 -2.40 -3.55
C VAL A 84 -34.94 -1.13 -3.08
N PRO A 85 -33.63 -1.00 -3.33
CA PRO A 85 -32.89 0.20 -2.99
C PRO A 85 -33.50 1.47 -3.60
N LEU A 86 -33.51 2.55 -2.83
CA LEU A 86 -33.92 3.86 -3.30
C LEU A 86 -32.83 4.46 -4.19
N ARG A 87 -33.17 5.41 -5.06
CA ARG A 87 -32.16 6.11 -5.89
C ARG A 87 -31.38 7.20 -5.13
N SER A 88 -31.88 7.61 -3.97
CA SER A 88 -31.33 8.69 -3.14
C SER A 88 -31.95 8.68 -1.75
N GLY A 89 -31.29 9.29 -0.77
CA GLY A 89 -31.85 9.58 0.56
C GLY A 89 -31.20 8.85 1.73
N LEU A 90 -30.23 7.97 1.49
CA LEU A 90 -29.40 7.38 2.54
C LEU A 90 -28.18 8.25 2.86
N THR A 91 -27.52 8.76 1.82
CA THR A 91 -26.27 9.52 1.93
C THR A 91 -26.44 10.98 1.50
N ASP A 92 -25.72 11.88 2.17
CA ASP A 92 -25.65 13.30 1.82
C ASP A 92 -24.62 13.56 0.71
N SER A 93 -23.51 12.83 0.76
CA SER A 93 -22.50 12.80 -0.30
C SER A 93 -21.98 11.38 -0.52
N LEU A 94 -21.62 11.09 -1.76
CA LEU A 94 -21.05 9.81 -2.18
C LEU A 94 -20.00 10.09 -3.26
N ASP A 95 -18.78 9.67 -3.00
CA ASP A 95 -17.65 9.78 -3.91
C ASP A 95 -16.98 8.42 -4.08
N VAL A 96 -16.54 8.12 -5.30
CA VAL A 96 -15.85 6.87 -5.63
C VAL A 96 -14.55 7.23 -6.31
N GLY A 97 -13.43 6.86 -5.69
CA GLY A 97 -12.10 7.04 -6.24
C GLY A 97 -11.42 5.71 -6.52
N TYR A 98 -10.52 5.67 -7.50
CA TYR A 98 -9.63 4.56 -7.75
C TYR A 98 -8.17 4.95 -7.52
N ARG A 99 -7.42 4.04 -6.88
CA ARG A 99 -5.96 4.02 -6.79
C ARG A 99 -5.46 2.64 -7.21
N PRO A 100 -4.19 2.47 -7.61
CA PRO A 100 -3.71 1.19 -8.12
C PRO A 100 -4.02 0.02 -7.17
N GLY A 101 -4.86 -0.91 -7.63
CA GLY A 101 -5.27 -2.11 -6.89
C GLY A 101 -6.39 -1.92 -5.85
N GLU A 102 -6.93 -0.71 -5.67
CA GLU A 102 -7.99 -0.47 -4.69
C GLU A 102 -9.01 0.59 -5.16
N LEU A 103 -10.28 0.27 -4.97
CA LEU A 103 -11.40 1.20 -5.08
C LEU A 103 -11.72 1.76 -3.69
N VAL A 104 -11.88 3.08 -3.59
CA VAL A 104 -12.20 3.77 -2.34
C VAL A 104 -13.56 4.44 -2.50
N VAL A 105 -14.55 3.96 -1.75
CA VAL A 105 -15.88 4.59 -1.68
C VAL A 105 -15.96 5.39 -0.41
N THR A 106 -16.29 6.68 -0.52
CA THR A 106 -16.50 7.58 0.61
C THR A 106 -17.94 8.05 0.62
N ALA A 107 -18.64 7.89 1.74
CA ALA A 107 -19.99 8.38 1.90
C ALA A 107 -20.13 9.15 3.21
N THR A 108 -20.92 10.23 3.22
CA THR A 108 -21.28 10.95 4.45
C THR A 108 -22.77 10.85 4.71
N ARG A 109 -23.13 10.72 5.98
CA ARG A 109 -24.51 10.64 6.45
C ARG A 109 -24.64 11.33 7.80
N ALA A 110 -25.38 12.44 7.84
CA ALA A 110 -25.58 13.24 9.05
C ALA A 110 -26.22 12.44 10.22
N ALA A 111 -27.03 11.43 9.92
CA ALA A 111 -27.62 10.54 10.91
C ALA A 111 -26.63 9.53 11.53
N GLY A 112 -25.40 9.43 11.01
CA GLY A 112 -24.40 8.43 11.40
C GLY A 112 -24.62 7.07 10.73
N TRP A 113 -23.65 6.17 10.93
CA TRP A 113 -23.65 4.81 10.39
C TRP A 113 -23.74 3.78 11.51
N SER A 114 -24.58 2.75 11.32
CA SER A 114 -24.75 1.68 12.32
C SER A 114 -24.14 0.35 11.88
N SER A 115 -24.59 -0.18 10.75
CA SER A 115 -24.17 -1.44 10.15
C SER A 115 -24.14 -1.28 8.62
N PRO A 116 -23.16 -0.51 8.09
CA PRO A 116 -23.09 -0.26 6.66
C PRO A 116 -22.77 -1.54 5.87
N GLY A 117 -23.42 -1.70 4.74
CA GLY A 117 -23.12 -2.69 3.70
C GLY A 117 -22.80 -1.98 2.39
N LEU A 118 -21.78 -2.46 1.69
CA LEU A 118 -21.45 -2.01 0.34
C LEU A 118 -21.54 -3.19 -0.63
N TYR A 119 -22.31 -2.98 -1.68
CA TYR A 119 -22.50 -3.91 -2.78
C TYR A 119 -22.16 -3.22 -4.09
N LEU A 120 -21.43 -3.93 -4.95
CA LEU A 120 -20.88 -3.39 -6.20
C LEU A 120 -21.35 -4.25 -7.35
N ASP A 121 -21.75 -3.60 -8.43
CA ASP A 121 -21.96 -4.27 -9.70
C ASP A 121 -20.63 -4.64 -10.35
N THR A 122 -20.67 -5.67 -11.19
CA THR A 122 -19.50 -6.15 -11.93
C THR A 122 -19.10 -5.17 -13.01
N ILE A 123 -17.80 -4.99 -13.19
CA ILE A 123 -17.22 -4.32 -14.37
C ILE A 123 -16.49 -5.38 -15.17
N ASP A 124 -16.55 -5.30 -16.50
CA ASP A 124 -15.83 -6.23 -17.38
C ASP A 124 -14.33 -6.30 -17.04
N ASP A 125 -13.81 -7.52 -16.94
CA ASP A 125 -12.43 -7.87 -16.58
C ASP A 125 -11.96 -7.36 -15.20
N VAL A 126 -12.89 -7.19 -14.25
CA VAL A 126 -12.58 -6.67 -12.91
C VAL A 126 -13.27 -7.49 -11.82
N ASP A 127 -12.49 -7.96 -10.86
CA ASP A 127 -12.97 -8.64 -9.67
C ASP A 127 -12.83 -7.74 -8.44
N PHE A 128 -13.94 -7.60 -7.70
CA PHE A 128 -14.00 -6.85 -6.46
C PHE A 128 -13.96 -7.80 -5.26
N ALA A 129 -12.93 -7.67 -4.43
CA ALA A 129 -12.81 -8.43 -3.20
C ALA A 129 -13.74 -7.91 -2.09
N LYS A 130 -13.66 -8.52 -0.90
CA LYS A 130 -14.47 -8.11 0.26
C LYS A 130 -14.12 -6.66 0.67
N PRO A 131 -15.10 -5.75 0.78
CA PRO A 131 -14.87 -4.37 1.18
C PRO A 131 -14.45 -4.30 2.66
N ARG A 132 -13.43 -3.49 2.95
CA ARG A 132 -13.03 -3.10 4.31
C ARG A 132 -13.72 -1.79 4.65
N LEU A 133 -14.70 -1.85 5.55
CA LEU A 133 -15.51 -0.70 5.95
C LEU A 133 -14.92 -0.07 7.21
N ARG A 134 -14.74 1.24 7.18
CA ARG A 134 -14.31 2.05 8.33
C ARG A 134 -15.29 3.20 8.52
N VAL A 135 -15.84 3.30 9.72
CA VAL A 135 -16.80 4.34 10.09
C VAL A 135 -16.13 5.30 11.06
N GLU A 136 -16.14 6.58 10.72
CA GLU A 136 -15.64 7.68 11.56
C GLU A 136 -16.73 8.74 11.69
N GLY A 137 -17.56 8.61 12.73
CA GLY A 137 -18.68 9.52 12.96
C GLY A 137 -19.75 9.44 11.86
N ASP A 138 -19.89 10.51 11.09
CA ASP A 138 -20.81 10.64 9.95
C ASP A 138 -20.24 10.13 8.63
N ARG A 139 -18.94 9.79 8.59
CA ARG A 139 -18.22 9.39 7.38
C ARG A 139 -17.97 7.89 7.35
N LEU A 140 -18.36 7.26 6.25
CA LEU A 140 -18.02 5.88 5.88
C LEU A 140 -16.92 5.91 4.81
N GLN A 141 -15.86 5.15 5.03
CA GLN A 141 -14.85 4.85 4.04
C GLN A 141 -14.80 3.34 3.81
N ALA A 142 -15.11 2.91 2.59
CA ALA A 142 -14.97 1.53 2.15
C ALA A 142 -13.77 1.40 1.22
N THR A 143 -12.80 0.55 1.58
CA THR A 143 -11.68 0.19 0.70
C THR A 143 -11.92 -1.20 0.13
N VAL A 144 -11.96 -1.31 -1.18
CA VAL A 144 -12.25 -2.57 -1.88
C VAL A 144 -11.01 -2.93 -2.71
N PRO A 145 -10.31 -4.03 -2.37
CA PRO A 145 -9.24 -4.53 -3.22
C PRO A 145 -9.79 -4.95 -4.57
N VAL A 146 -9.06 -4.62 -5.63
CA VAL A 146 -9.46 -4.85 -7.02
C VAL A 146 -8.37 -5.66 -7.72
N THR A 147 -8.79 -6.73 -8.40
CA THR A 147 -7.94 -7.52 -9.30
C THR A 147 -8.57 -7.60 -10.68
N ASP A 148 -7.82 -8.11 -11.67
CA ASP A 148 -8.45 -8.58 -12.90
C ASP A 148 -9.11 -9.96 -12.67
N SER A 149 -9.71 -10.51 -13.72
CA SER A 149 -10.38 -11.83 -13.73
C SER A 149 -9.45 -13.03 -13.50
N TRP A 150 -8.12 -12.82 -13.50
CA TRP A 150 -7.11 -13.83 -13.20
C TRP A 150 -6.48 -13.63 -11.82
N GLY A 151 -6.91 -12.62 -11.05
CA GLY A 151 -6.36 -12.31 -9.73
C GLY A 151 -5.05 -11.52 -9.78
N GLU A 152 -4.67 -10.95 -10.93
CA GLU A 152 -3.50 -10.12 -11.11
C GLU A 152 -3.85 -8.62 -10.99
N LYS A 153 -3.02 -7.76 -11.59
CA LYS A 153 -3.13 -6.32 -11.47
C LYS A 153 -4.36 -5.81 -12.21
N ALA A 154 -5.29 -5.22 -11.46
CA ALA A 154 -6.50 -4.63 -12.02
C ALA A 154 -6.21 -3.57 -13.11
N PRO A 155 -7.08 -3.48 -14.14
CA PRO A 155 -7.05 -2.39 -15.10
C PRO A 155 -7.37 -1.05 -14.42
N ASP A 156 -7.05 0.05 -15.10
CA ASP A 156 -7.42 1.38 -14.63
C ASP A 156 -8.94 1.57 -14.71
N LEU A 157 -9.54 1.87 -13.55
CA LEU A 157 -11.00 2.05 -13.42
C LEU A 157 -11.43 3.52 -13.52
N ARG A 158 -10.50 4.47 -13.61
CA ARG A 158 -10.82 5.90 -13.68
C ARG A 158 -11.71 6.21 -14.89
N ASN A 159 -12.66 7.12 -14.69
CA ASN A 159 -13.68 7.54 -15.66
C ASN A 159 -14.65 6.44 -16.11
N LYS A 160 -14.59 5.23 -15.53
CA LYS A 160 -15.64 4.22 -15.72
C LYS A 160 -16.84 4.53 -14.82
N SER A 161 -18.02 4.12 -15.25
CA SER A 161 -19.24 4.19 -14.45
C SER A 161 -19.35 2.94 -13.60
N LEU A 162 -19.68 3.11 -12.33
CA LEU A 162 -19.90 2.03 -11.37
C LEU A 162 -21.24 2.22 -10.70
N THR A 163 -22.08 1.21 -10.75
CA THR A 163 -23.29 1.14 -9.93
C THR A 163 -22.96 0.42 -8.63
N LEU A 164 -23.39 1.03 -7.53
CA LEU A 164 -23.20 0.49 -6.20
C LEU A 164 -24.46 0.66 -5.37
N VAL A 165 -24.65 -0.24 -4.41
CA VAL A 165 -25.68 -0.16 -3.39
C VAL A 165 -25.01 0.01 -2.04
N LEU A 166 -25.34 1.10 -1.35
CA LEU A 166 -25.04 1.28 0.06
C LEU A 166 -26.28 0.96 0.87
N ALA A 167 -26.12 0.13 1.89
CA ALA A 167 -27.19 -0.20 2.83
C ALA A 167 -26.75 0.14 4.26
N ASP A 168 -27.69 0.56 5.11
CA ASP A 168 -27.47 0.67 6.54
C ASP A 168 -28.78 0.32 7.26
N GLY A 169 -28.80 -0.83 7.92
CA GLY A 169 -30.00 -1.39 8.53
C GLY A 169 -31.09 -1.67 7.50
N ALA A 170 -32.23 -1.00 7.61
CA ALA A 170 -33.40 -1.21 6.75
C ALA A 170 -33.46 -0.28 5.52
N ILE A 171 -32.49 0.62 5.36
CA ILE A 171 -32.46 1.59 4.27
C ILE A 171 -31.32 1.24 3.32
N ALA A 172 -31.61 1.22 2.02
CA ALA A 172 -30.61 1.03 0.99
C ALA A 172 -30.76 2.08 -0.11
N GLN A 173 -29.63 2.50 -0.67
CA GLN A 173 -29.54 3.43 -1.78
C GLN A 173 -28.67 2.84 -2.88
N GLU A 174 -29.23 2.72 -4.07
CA GLU A 174 -28.50 2.47 -5.31
C GLU A 174 -28.03 3.80 -5.89
N SER A 175 -26.80 3.85 -6.36
CA SER A 175 -26.22 5.03 -6.98
C SER A 175 -25.23 4.63 -8.06
N THR A 176 -25.33 5.30 -9.21
CA THR A 176 -24.35 5.20 -10.27
C THR A 176 -23.39 6.37 -10.17
N GLN A 177 -22.10 6.08 -9.99
CA GLN A 177 -21.05 7.07 -9.82
C GLN A 177 -19.94 6.87 -10.85
N THR A 178 -19.35 7.98 -11.30
CA THR A 178 -18.14 7.96 -12.13
C THR A 178 -16.91 7.85 -11.23
N ILE A 179 -16.05 6.87 -11.51
CA ILE A 179 -14.86 6.62 -10.70
C ILE A 179 -13.82 7.71 -10.94
N GLY A 180 -13.52 8.51 -9.92
CA GLY A 180 -12.48 9.53 -9.90
C GLY A 180 -11.11 9.00 -9.48
N ALA A 181 -10.17 9.91 -9.24
CA ALA A 181 -8.89 9.57 -8.62
C ALA A 181 -9.03 9.53 -7.09
N ALA A 182 -8.69 8.40 -6.46
CA ALA A 182 -8.64 8.34 -5.01
C ALA A 182 -7.41 9.08 -4.48
N PRO A 183 -7.50 9.74 -3.31
CA PRO A 183 -6.32 10.24 -2.63
C PRO A 183 -5.35 9.10 -2.32
N ALA A 184 -4.05 9.37 -2.46
CA ALA A 184 -2.99 8.43 -2.09
C ALA A 184 -3.20 7.94 -0.66
N GLN A 185 -2.91 6.66 -0.38
CA GLN A 185 -3.02 6.16 0.98
C GLN A 185 -2.07 7.01 1.85
N THR A 186 -2.62 7.84 2.73
CA THR A 186 -1.92 8.09 3.98
C THR A 186 -1.93 6.73 4.66
N PRO A 187 -0.79 6.06 4.85
CA PRO A 187 -0.78 4.89 5.69
C PRO A 187 -1.50 5.30 6.97
N ASP A 188 -2.50 4.51 7.35
CA ASP A 188 -2.99 4.45 8.71
C ASP A 188 -1.81 4.03 9.59
N ASN A 189 -0.87 4.95 9.76
CA ASN A 189 -0.12 5.04 10.97
C ASN A 189 -1.20 5.42 11.97
N ALA A 190 -1.88 4.39 12.52
CA ALA A 190 -2.22 4.39 13.93
C ALA A 190 -1.00 5.02 14.59
N ALA A 191 -1.14 6.30 14.98
CA ALA A 191 -0.01 7.16 15.26
C ALA A 191 0.87 6.42 16.26
N LEU A 192 1.95 5.79 15.77
CA LEU A 192 2.75 4.93 16.61
C LEU A 192 3.23 5.87 17.70
N PRO A 193 2.87 5.63 18.98
CA PRO A 193 3.24 6.51 20.07
C PRO A 193 4.72 6.80 19.94
N PHE A 194 5.09 8.08 20.06
CA PHE A 194 6.46 8.58 19.84
C PHE A 194 7.54 7.68 20.48
N TRP A 195 7.22 7.08 21.63
CA TRP A 195 8.05 6.09 22.32
C TRP A 195 8.38 4.83 21.50
N GLN A 196 7.42 4.23 20.78
CA GLN A 196 7.65 3.07 19.92
C GLN A 196 8.58 3.40 18.75
N VAL A 197 8.47 4.61 18.19
CA VAL A 197 9.37 5.07 17.13
C VAL A 197 10.80 5.23 17.66
N VAL A 198 10.96 5.78 18.87
CA VAL A 198 12.27 5.92 19.53
C VAL A 198 12.89 4.55 19.85
N MET A 199 12.09 3.60 20.35
CA MET A 199 12.58 2.26 20.66
C MET A 199 12.98 1.48 19.41
N MET A 200 12.21 1.61 18.32
CA MET A 200 12.54 0.97 17.05
C MET A 200 13.82 1.56 16.43
N ALA A 201 14.00 2.88 16.52
CA ALA A 201 15.22 3.56 16.09
C ALA A 201 16.43 3.06 16.89
N LEU A 202 16.34 3.06 18.23
CA LEU A 202 17.41 2.57 19.12
C LEU A 202 17.80 1.12 18.83
N ILE A 203 16.82 0.25 18.59
CA ILE A 203 17.05 -1.15 18.22
C ILE A 203 17.69 -1.25 16.83
N GLY A 204 17.22 -0.46 15.86
CA GLY A 204 17.81 -0.37 14.52
C GLY A 204 19.27 0.07 14.54
N GLY A 205 19.60 1.14 15.26
CA GLY A 205 20.97 1.61 15.46
C GLY A 205 21.87 0.60 16.17
N LEU A 206 21.34 -0.15 17.15
CA LEU A 206 22.08 -1.21 17.84
C LEU A 206 22.40 -2.39 16.92
N ILE A 207 21.45 -2.79 16.08
CA ILE A 207 21.64 -3.85 15.08
C ILE A 207 22.70 -3.44 14.05
N LEU A 208 22.66 -2.18 13.59
CA LEU A 208 23.64 -1.64 12.65
C LEU A 208 25.06 -1.60 13.23
N ASN A 209 25.19 -1.37 14.55
CA ASN A 209 26.48 -1.45 15.26
C ASN A 209 27.02 -2.89 15.37
N LEU A 210 26.14 -3.89 15.44
CA LEU A 210 26.53 -5.31 15.52
C LEU A 210 26.92 -5.91 14.16
N MET A 211 26.82 -5.15 13.07
CA MET A 211 27.10 -5.64 11.74
C MET A 211 28.62 -5.82 11.53
N PRO A 212 29.09 -6.98 11.04
CA PRO A 212 30.53 -7.33 10.97
C PRO A 212 31.38 -6.40 10.08
N CYS A 213 30.74 -5.54 9.30
CA CYS A 213 31.38 -4.60 8.37
C CYS A 213 31.75 -3.24 9.01
N VAL A 214 31.21 -2.89 10.19
CA VAL A 214 31.47 -1.61 10.88
C VAL A 214 32.60 -1.74 11.93
N LEU A 215 32.74 -2.93 12.50
CA LEU A 215 33.80 -3.30 13.43
C LEU A 215 35.24 -3.04 12.92
N PRO A 216 35.59 -3.26 11.63
CA PRO A 216 36.95 -3.01 11.12
C PRO A 216 37.36 -1.54 11.13
N VAL A 217 36.42 -0.64 10.83
CA VAL A 217 36.66 0.81 10.79
C VAL A 217 36.83 1.38 12.19
N LEU A 218 36.05 0.87 13.16
CA LEU A 218 36.20 1.21 14.56
C LEU A 218 37.57 0.77 15.10
N GLY A 219 38.00 -0.46 14.74
CA GLY A 219 39.30 -1.03 15.12
C GLY A 219 40.49 -0.21 14.61
N MET A 220 40.46 0.24 13.35
CA MET A 220 41.52 1.11 12.80
C MET A 220 41.60 2.47 13.49
N LYS A 221 40.46 3.06 13.89
CA LYS A 221 40.42 4.36 14.57
C LYS A 221 40.84 4.26 16.04
N LEU A 222 40.49 3.18 16.73
CA LEU A 222 40.94 2.89 18.09
C LEU A 222 42.45 2.63 18.13
N GLY A 223 42.99 1.93 17.13
CA GLY A 223 44.44 1.74 16.98
C GLY A 223 45.20 3.06 16.81
N SER A 224 44.68 4.03 16.03
CA SER A 224 45.36 5.32 15.86
C SER A 224 45.23 6.27 17.07
N ILE A 225 44.22 6.09 17.92
CA ILE A 225 44.06 6.84 19.17
C ILE A 225 44.98 6.30 20.28
N LEU A 226 45.21 4.99 20.33
CA LEU A 226 46.09 4.36 21.32
C LEU A 226 47.59 4.61 21.05
N LEU A 227 47.96 5.03 19.83
CA LEU A 227 49.35 5.32 19.42
C LEU A 227 49.71 6.81 19.46
N VAL A 228 48.82 7.70 19.89
CA VAL A 228 49.07 9.16 19.98
C VAL A 228 48.94 9.61 21.44
N GLU A 229 50.01 9.41 22.18
CA GLU A 229 50.08 9.57 23.64
C GLU A 229 50.06 11.05 24.12
N GLU A 230 50.12 12.04 23.22
CA GLU A 230 50.10 13.46 23.63
C GLU A 230 49.43 14.41 22.62
N LYS A 231 48.09 14.48 22.59
CA LYS A 231 47.43 15.71 22.09
C LYS A 231 46.08 16.01 22.74
N SER A 232 45.90 17.30 23.04
CA SER A 232 44.83 17.90 23.84
C SER A 232 43.40 17.40 23.52
N ARG A 233 42.59 17.21 24.58
CA ARG A 233 41.15 16.83 24.53
C ARG A 233 40.30 17.68 23.57
N SER A 234 40.72 18.90 23.26
CA SER A 234 40.03 19.82 22.33
C SER A 234 40.18 19.39 20.86
N HIS A 235 41.35 18.87 20.47
CA HIS A 235 41.61 18.44 19.10
C HIS A 235 40.80 17.17 18.75
N ILE A 236 40.69 16.26 19.72
CA ILE A 236 39.89 15.03 19.61
C ILE A 236 38.40 15.38 19.39
N ARG A 237 37.83 16.30 20.18
CA ARG A 237 36.41 16.72 20.02
C ARG A 237 36.14 17.36 18.66
N ARG A 238 37.04 18.23 18.16
CA ARG A 238 36.91 18.83 16.83
C ARG A 238 36.98 17.80 15.70
N GLN A 239 37.82 16.78 15.88
CA GLN A 239 37.96 15.69 14.91
C GLN A 239 36.72 14.78 14.87
N PHE A 240 36.09 14.52 16.01
CA PHE A 240 34.79 13.85 16.07
C PHE A 240 33.67 14.68 15.43
N LEU A 241 33.61 15.99 15.74
CA LEU A 241 32.62 16.89 15.15
C LEU A 241 32.78 17.01 13.63
N ALA A 242 34.02 17.04 13.12
CA ALA A 242 34.28 17.06 11.67
C ALA A 242 33.86 15.75 10.98
N SER A 243 34.06 14.59 11.61
CA SER A 243 33.56 13.31 11.09
C SER A 243 32.03 13.25 11.09
N VAL A 244 31.38 13.71 12.17
CA VAL A 244 29.91 13.77 12.25
C VAL A 244 29.34 14.72 11.19
N ALA A 245 29.96 15.88 11.00
CA ALA A 245 29.57 16.82 9.94
C ALA A 245 29.69 16.22 8.53
N GLY A 246 30.71 15.40 8.28
CA GLY A 246 30.89 14.68 7.01
C GLY A 246 29.80 13.62 6.76
N ILE A 247 29.40 12.88 7.79
CA ILE A 247 28.31 11.91 7.73
C ILE A 247 26.98 12.62 7.43
N ILE A 248 26.66 13.69 8.18
CA ILE A 248 25.45 14.49 7.99
C ILE A 248 25.40 15.08 6.58
N ALA A 249 26.50 15.65 6.09
CA ALA A 249 26.57 16.21 4.74
C ALA A 249 26.36 15.15 3.65
N SER A 250 26.88 13.93 3.85
CA SER A 250 26.73 12.83 2.90
C SER A 250 25.29 12.30 2.87
N PHE A 251 24.65 12.15 4.02
CA PHE A 251 23.22 11.78 4.12
C PHE A 251 22.31 12.87 3.56
N MET A 252 22.62 14.16 3.79
CA MET A 252 21.90 15.27 3.18
C MET A 252 22.05 15.29 1.65
N ALA A 253 23.25 15.02 1.13
CA ALA A 253 23.48 14.92 -0.31
C ALA A 253 22.70 13.75 -0.93
N LEU A 254 22.65 12.60 -0.24
CA LEU A 254 21.87 11.44 -0.66
C LEU A 254 20.35 11.73 -0.65
N ALA A 255 19.86 12.40 0.40
CA ALA A 255 18.46 12.81 0.51
C ALA A 255 18.07 13.84 -0.58
N ALA A 256 18.96 14.79 -0.87
CA ALA A 256 18.77 15.75 -1.97
C ALA A 256 18.74 15.05 -3.33
N PHE A 257 19.64 14.09 -3.57
CA PHE A 257 19.68 13.29 -4.78
C PHE A 257 18.41 12.43 -4.95
N MET A 258 17.93 11.79 -3.87
CA MET A 258 16.66 11.05 -3.88
C MET A 258 15.44 11.93 -4.10
N THR A 259 15.44 13.15 -3.55
CA THR A 259 14.37 14.13 -3.80
C THR A 259 14.34 14.55 -5.28
N LEU A 260 15.51 14.73 -5.90
CA LEU A 260 15.65 15.04 -7.33
C LEU A 260 15.15 13.88 -8.22
N LEU A 261 15.43 12.63 -7.83
CA LEU A 261 14.96 11.42 -8.50
C LEU A 261 13.44 11.22 -8.38
N ARG A 262 12.85 11.63 -7.24
CA ARG A 262 11.39 11.60 -7.03
C ARG A 262 10.69 12.62 -7.92
N LEU A 263 11.25 13.82 -8.08
CA LEU A 263 10.72 14.87 -8.94
C LEU A 263 10.80 14.53 -10.43
N SER A 264 11.76 13.70 -10.84
CA SER A 264 11.93 13.25 -12.22
C SER A 264 11.09 12.02 -12.59
N ASN A 265 10.17 11.56 -11.73
CA ASN A 265 9.25 10.44 -11.97
C ASN A 265 9.94 9.09 -12.26
N HIS A 266 11.25 8.98 -12.03
CA HIS A 266 12.05 7.76 -12.16
C HIS A 266 12.20 6.98 -10.83
N ALA A 267 11.43 7.35 -9.80
CA ALA A 267 11.47 6.73 -8.48
C ALA A 267 11.24 5.21 -8.48
N LEU A 268 10.51 4.69 -9.48
CA LEU A 268 10.20 3.27 -9.62
C LEU A 268 11.36 2.42 -10.17
N ALA A 269 12.37 3.04 -10.79
CA ALA A 269 13.48 2.31 -11.43
C ALA A 269 14.65 2.01 -10.49
N TRP A 270 14.79 2.74 -9.37
CA TRP A 270 15.96 2.60 -8.48
C TRP A 270 15.96 1.29 -7.68
N GLY A 271 14.78 0.78 -7.30
CA GLY A 271 14.64 -0.48 -6.56
C GLY A 271 14.87 -1.74 -7.41
N VAL A 272 14.68 -1.64 -8.73
CA VAL A 272 14.83 -2.77 -9.67
C VAL A 272 16.30 -3.24 -9.76
N GLN A 273 17.26 -2.37 -9.44
CA GLN A 273 18.68 -2.73 -9.36
C GLN A 273 18.95 -3.84 -8.32
N PHE A 274 18.19 -3.86 -7.22
CA PHE A 274 18.32 -4.87 -6.15
C PHE A 274 17.68 -6.22 -6.51
N GLN A 275 16.91 -6.32 -7.60
CA GLN A 275 16.44 -7.61 -8.12
C GLN A 275 17.43 -8.23 -9.12
N ASN A 276 18.44 -7.48 -9.59
CA ASN A 276 19.37 -8.00 -10.58
C ASN A 276 20.46 -8.86 -9.92
N VAL A 277 20.44 -10.16 -10.24
CA VAL A 277 21.39 -11.18 -9.74
C VAL A 277 22.86 -10.77 -9.96
N TRP A 278 23.16 -10.08 -11.05
CA TRP A 278 24.52 -9.62 -11.35
C TRP A 278 25.02 -8.54 -10.38
N PHE A 279 24.14 -7.61 -9.98
CA PHE A 279 24.48 -6.56 -9.03
C PHE A 279 24.69 -7.12 -7.63
N ILE A 280 23.83 -8.04 -7.19
CA ILE A 280 24.00 -8.77 -5.92
C ILE A 280 25.30 -9.57 -5.94
N GLY A 281 25.59 -10.28 -7.03
CA GLY A 281 26.81 -11.06 -7.20
C GLY A 281 28.08 -10.21 -7.10
N PHE A 282 28.09 -9.02 -7.73
CA PHE A 282 29.19 -8.08 -7.62
C PHE A 282 29.40 -7.59 -6.17
N MET A 283 28.33 -7.20 -5.48
CA MET A 283 28.42 -6.74 -4.08
C MET A 283 28.87 -7.86 -3.14
N ALA A 284 28.38 -9.09 -3.34
CA ALA A 284 28.81 -10.26 -2.58
C ALA A 284 30.31 -10.55 -2.78
N LEU A 285 30.82 -10.45 -4.02
CA LEU A 285 32.25 -10.60 -4.32
C LEU A 285 33.11 -9.57 -3.57
N VAL A 286 32.70 -8.30 -3.56
CA VAL A 286 33.42 -7.22 -2.85
C VAL A 286 33.46 -7.49 -1.35
N MET A 287 32.34 -7.90 -0.75
CA MET A 287 32.26 -8.25 0.68
C MET A 287 33.10 -9.48 1.03
N LEU A 288 33.13 -10.48 0.16
CA LEU A 288 33.93 -11.70 0.33
C LEU A 288 35.43 -11.40 0.26
N LEU A 289 35.84 -10.54 -0.67
CA LEU A 289 37.23 -10.08 -0.80
C LEU A 289 37.68 -9.31 0.47
N PHE A 290 36.81 -8.46 1.00
CA PHE A 290 37.10 -7.69 2.22
C PHE A 290 37.16 -8.60 3.46
N SER A 291 36.25 -9.57 3.55
CA SER A 291 36.25 -10.57 4.64
C SER A 291 37.50 -11.45 4.57
N ALA A 292 37.91 -11.90 3.38
CA ALA A 292 39.15 -12.67 3.17
C ALA A 292 40.40 -11.88 3.57
N SER A 293 40.39 -10.54 3.40
CA SER A 293 41.45 -9.66 3.90
C SER A 293 41.50 -9.59 5.43
N LEU A 294 40.36 -9.70 6.13
CA LEU A 294 40.30 -9.70 7.60
C LEU A 294 40.72 -11.04 8.21
N PHE A 295 40.45 -12.16 7.52
CA PHE A 295 40.91 -13.49 7.92
C PHE A 295 42.42 -13.70 7.73
N GLY A 296 43.15 -12.71 7.22
CA GLY A 296 44.59 -12.78 7.02
C GLY A 296 45.01 -13.76 5.92
N LEU A 297 44.07 -14.28 5.11
CA LEU A 297 44.37 -15.17 3.99
C LEU A 297 45.11 -14.46 2.86
N PHE A 298 44.98 -13.13 2.80
CA PHE A 298 45.78 -12.25 1.96
C PHE A 298 46.32 -11.13 2.83
N GLU A 299 47.61 -11.19 3.14
CA GLU A 299 48.36 -9.97 3.45
C GLU A 299 48.50 -9.18 2.15
N PHE A 300 47.42 -8.50 1.75
CA PHE A 300 47.58 -7.26 1.01
C PHE A 300 48.26 -6.29 1.98
N ARG A 301 49.59 -6.42 2.09
CA ARG A 301 50.48 -5.30 2.28
C ARG A 301 50.16 -4.35 1.13
N LEU A 302 49.12 -3.52 1.29
CA LEU A 302 49.02 -2.29 0.52
C LEU A 302 50.41 -1.67 0.66
N PRO A 303 51.15 -1.49 -0.44
CA PRO A 303 52.50 -1.00 -0.37
C PRO A 303 52.41 0.30 0.41
N SER A 304 53.26 0.42 1.43
CA SER A 304 53.26 1.52 2.39
C SER A 304 53.23 2.89 1.70
N SER A 305 53.62 2.97 0.42
CA SER A 305 53.51 4.13 -0.44
C SER A 305 52.08 4.57 -0.80
N MET A 306 51.07 3.70 -0.91
CA MET A 306 49.67 4.09 -1.21
C MET A 306 48.89 4.49 0.05
N THR A 307 49.07 3.74 1.14
CA THR A 307 48.53 4.10 2.46
C THR A 307 49.20 5.34 3.03
N THR A 308 50.53 5.49 2.87
CA THR A 308 51.21 6.73 3.25
C THR A 308 50.87 7.88 2.32
N LYS A 309 50.68 7.70 1.00
CA LYS A 309 50.22 8.80 0.12
C LYS A 309 48.78 9.24 0.41
N LEU A 310 47.87 8.33 0.73
CA LEU A 310 46.52 8.71 1.19
C LEU A 310 46.55 9.39 2.56
N ALA A 311 47.41 8.91 3.48
CA ALA A 311 47.59 9.51 4.80
C ALA A 311 48.38 10.84 4.77
N THR A 312 49.20 11.10 3.74
CA THR A 312 50.00 12.34 3.61
C THR A 312 49.36 13.37 2.68
N TYR A 313 48.50 12.99 1.72
CA TYR A 313 47.58 13.93 1.07
C TYR A 313 46.43 14.35 1.99
N GLY A 314 46.10 13.53 3.00
CA GLY A 314 45.29 13.89 4.15
C GLY A 314 46.12 14.55 5.24
N GLY A 315 46.84 15.63 4.91
CA GLY A 315 47.56 16.44 5.89
C GLY A 315 46.67 16.83 7.08
N ASN A 316 47.30 17.25 8.18
CA ASN A 316 46.78 17.68 9.49
C ASN A 316 45.55 18.65 9.53
N GLY A 317 44.82 18.84 8.44
CA GLY A 317 43.63 19.65 8.29
C GLY A 317 42.32 18.86 8.26
N MET A 318 41.25 19.54 8.65
CA MET A 318 39.86 19.08 8.76
C MET A 318 39.34 18.29 7.53
N SER A 319 39.93 18.48 6.34
CA SER A 319 39.54 17.85 5.07
C SER A 319 39.86 16.36 4.99
N GLY A 320 40.94 15.90 5.63
CA GLY A 320 41.28 14.47 5.66
C GLY A 320 40.25 13.64 6.42
N HIS A 321 39.73 14.19 7.52
CA HIS A 321 38.68 13.56 8.33
C HIS A 321 37.29 13.58 7.67
N PHE A 322 37.03 14.55 6.80
CA PHE A 322 35.81 14.60 5.98
C PHE A 322 35.79 13.51 4.91
N TRP A 323 36.88 13.37 4.15
CA TRP A 323 37.00 12.32 3.13
C TRP A 323 37.00 10.92 3.73
N GLN A 324 37.62 10.73 4.89
CA GLN A 324 37.57 9.46 5.60
C GLN A 324 36.15 9.10 6.05
N GLY A 325 35.33 10.09 6.45
CA GLY A 325 33.90 9.90 6.72
C GLY A 325 33.13 9.47 5.47
N ALA A 326 33.35 10.14 4.34
CA ALA A 326 32.71 9.80 3.06
C ALA A 326 33.06 8.38 2.57
N PHE A 327 34.34 7.99 2.67
CA PHE A 327 34.77 6.62 2.34
C PHE A 327 34.18 5.58 3.30
N ALA A 328 34.10 5.88 4.60
CA ALA A 328 33.46 4.99 5.56
C ALA A 328 31.97 4.78 5.24
N THR A 329 31.24 5.85 4.89
CA THR A 329 29.83 5.76 4.46
C THR A 329 29.69 4.98 3.16
N LEU A 330 30.56 5.20 2.18
CA LEU A 330 30.55 4.46 0.91
C LEU A 330 30.76 2.95 1.12
N LEU A 331 31.69 2.58 2.01
CA LEU A 331 31.98 1.19 2.36
C LEU A 331 30.90 0.54 3.24
N ALA A 332 30.19 1.33 4.06
CA ALA A 332 29.08 0.86 4.90
C ALA A 332 27.75 0.74 4.12
N THR A 333 27.59 1.51 3.05
CA THR A 333 26.40 1.47 2.18
C THR A 333 26.02 0.04 1.71
N PRO A 334 26.95 -0.81 1.22
CA PRO A 334 26.61 -2.17 0.77
C PRO A 334 26.16 -3.12 1.89
N CYS A 335 26.72 -3.01 3.10
CA CYS A 335 26.29 -3.86 4.22
C CYS A 335 24.96 -3.39 4.81
N SER A 336 24.69 -2.09 4.83
CA SER A 336 23.43 -1.53 5.35
C SER A 336 22.32 -1.46 4.30
N ALA A 337 22.61 -1.67 3.01
CA ALA A 337 21.66 -1.54 1.89
C ALA A 337 20.33 -2.29 2.06
N PRO A 338 20.26 -3.53 2.60
CA PRO A 338 18.99 -4.23 2.79
C PRO A 338 18.08 -3.53 3.82
N PHE A 339 18.66 -2.97 4.88
CA PHE A 339 17.94 -2.26 5.94
C PHE A 339 17.65 -0.81 5.57
N LEU A 340 18.60 -0.13 4.91
CA LEU A 340 18.41 1.22 4.40
C LEU A 340 17.35 1.25 3.29
N GLY A 341 17.30 0.21 2.44
CA GLY A 341 16.33 0.09 1.35
C GLY A 341 14.89 -0.01 1.84
N THR A 342 14.62 -0.77 2.89
CA THR A 342 13.27 -0.86 3.48
C THR A 342 12.89 0.43 4.20
N ALA A 343 13.81 1.04 4.95
CA ALA A 343 13.58 2.33 5.62
C ALA A 343 13.31 3.47 4.61
N VAL A 344 14.07 3.52 3.52
CA VAL A 344 13.89 4.51 2.45
C VAL A 344 12.60 4.24 1.67
N ALA A 345 12.23 2.98 1.41
CA ALA A 345 10.96 2.65 0.77
C ALA A 345 9.75 3.15 1.58
N VAL A 346 9.79 3.01 2.90
CA VAL A 346 8.78 3.57 3.82
C VAL A 346 8.86 5.10 3.88
N ALA A 347 10.04 5.70 3.81
CA ALA A 347 10.19 7.16 3.78
C ALA A 347 9.69 7.78 2.46
N LEU A 348 9.81 7.07 1.33
CA LEU A 348 9.34 7.50 0.02
C LEU A 348 7.80 7.47 -0.10
N THR A 349 7.12 6.58 0.63
CA THR A 349 5.66 6.57 0.74
C THR A 349 5.13 7.61 1.74
N ALA A 350 6.01 8.18 2.58
CA ALA A 350 5.67 9.22 3.53
C ALA A 350 5.77 10.66 2.92
N SER A 351 5.12 11.61 3.59
CA SER A 351 5.09 13.03 3.19
C SER A 351 6.48 13.67 3.13
N LEU A 352 6.68 14.66 2.26
CA LEU A 352 7.96 15.38 2.07
C LEU A 352 8.61 15.87 3.39
N PRO A 353 7.88 16.36 4.41
CA PRO A 353 8.48 16.76 5.69
C PRO A 353 9.05 15.59 6.50
N THR A 354 8.41 14.42 6.47
CA THR A 354 8.87 13.21 7.17
C THR A 354 10.13 12.61 6.54
N LEU A 355 10.33 12.79 5.24
CA LEU A 355 11.53 12.32 4.54
C LEU A 355 12.78 13.05 5.04
N TRP A 356 12.72 14.39 5.12
CA TRP A 356 13.80 15.21 5.69
C TRP A 356 14.02 14.93 7.18
N GLY A 357 12.94 14.68 7.94
CA GLY A 357 13.02 14.29 9.35
C GLY A 357 13.69 12.93 9.59
N CYS A 358 13.43 11.93 8.76
CA CYS A 358 14.06 10.61 8.85
C CYS A 358 15.54 10.65 8.45
N SER A 359 15.91 11.41 7.41
CA SER A 359 17.32 11.56 6.99
C SER A 359 18.19 12.22 8.06
N LEU A 360 17.65 13.21 8.78
CA LEU A 360 18.34 13.85 9.90
C LEU A 360 18.48 12.92 11.12
N ARG A 361 17.53 12.00 11.34
CA ARG A 361 17.60 11.03 12.44
C ARG A 361 18.54 9.87 12.15
N LEU A 362 18.53 9.33 10.92
CA LEU A 362 19.48 8.30 10.47
C LEU A 362 20.93 8.81 10.43
N ALA A 363 21.15 10.12 10.25
CA ALA A 363 22.48 10.72 10.30
C ALA A 363 23.02 10.92 11.74
N TRP A 364 22.17 10.76 12.75
CA TRP A 364 22.52 10.87 14.18
C TRP A 364 22.76 9.52 14.87
N GLU A 365 22.44 8.41 14.19
CA GLU A 365 22.75 7.02 14.59
C GLU A 365 24.05 6.55 13.95
#